data_AF-A0A7C5HZW6-F1
#
_entry.id   AF-A0A7C5HZW6-F1
#
_cell.length_a   1.000
_cell.length_b   1.000
_cell.length_c   1.000
_cell.angle_alpha   90.00
_cell.angle_beta   90.00
_cell.angle_gamma   90.00
#
_symmetry.space_group_name_H-M   'P 1'
#
loop_
_entity.id
_entity.type
_entity.pdbx_description
1 polymer ?
#
loop_
_entity_poly.entity_id
_entity_poly.type
_entity_poly.pdbx_seq_one_letter_code
_entity_poly.pdbx_strand_id
1 'polypeptide(L)' 'MIEMTIDSIRVSLMNYQRVVILKEKHSNRYLPIWIGPAEADAIAVKLQNVELAR' A
#
# COMPACT_ATOMS: atom_id res chain seq x y z
N MET A 1 2.20 19.88 4.63
CA MET A 1 2.16 18.50 4.10
C MET A 1 2.04 17.57 5.31
N ILE A 2 1.14 16.58 5.29
CA ILE A 2 0.92 15.66 6.42
C ILE A 2 1.73 14.39 6.17
N GLU A 3 2.54 13.96 7.14
CA GLU A 3 3.32 12.73 7.01
C GLU A 3 2.45 11.50 7.26
N MET A 4 2.52 10.53 6.34
CA MET A 4 1.71 9.31 6.39
C MET A 4 2.59 8.08 6.22
N THR A 5 2.20 6.98 6.85
CA THR A 5 2.85 5.68 6.75
C THR A 5 1.91 4.67 6.12
N ILE A 6 2.46 3.70 5.40
CA ILE A 6 1.66 2.59 4.87
C ILE A 6 1.25 1.70 6.04
N ASP A 7 -0.06 1.57 6.26
CA ASP A 7 -0.64 0.70 7.29
C ASP A 7 -0.90 -0.70 6.72
N SER A 8 -1.54 -0.78 5.55
CA SER A 8 -1.83 -2.04 4.89
C SER A 8 -2.09 -1.89 3.39
N ILE A 9 -1.87 -2.97 2.65
CA ILE A 9 -2.27 -3.10 1.24
C ILE A 9 -3.34 -4.18 1.17
N ARG A 10 -4.48 -3.85 0.56
CA ARG A 10 -5.58 -4.79 0.35
C ARG A 10 -5.74 -5.09 -1.13
N VAL A 11 -5.82 -6.38 -1.42
CA VAL A 11 -6.09 -6.91 -2.76
C VAL A 11 -7.45 -7.59 -2.70
N SER A 12 -8.40 -7.09 -3.48
CA SER A 12 -9.68 -7.77 -3.67
C SER A 12 -9.58 -8.72 -4.85
N LEU A 13 -9.76 -10.01 -4.61
CA LEU A 13 -9.74 -11.04 -5.65
C LEU A 13 -11.00 -11.04 -6.53
N MET A 14 -12.08 -10.40 -6.08
CA MET A 14 -13.35 -10.37 -6.81
C MET A 14 -13.35 -9.37 -7.97
N ASN A 15 -12.65 -8.25 -7.81
CA ASN A 15 -12.63 -7.16 -8.79
C ASN A 15 -11.21 -6.69 -9.12
N TYR A 16 -10.19 -7.41 -8.66
CA TYR A 16 -8.76 -7.11 -8.83
C TYR A 16 -8.35 -5.69 -8.38
N GLN A 17 -9.18 -5.04 -7.57
CA GLN A 17 -8.88 -3.71 -7.03
C GLN A 17 -7.82 -3.82 -5.95
N ARG A 18 -6.87 -2.89 -6.00
CA ARG A 18 -5.82 -2.73 -5.01
C ARG A 18 -5.95 -1.37 -4.35
N VAL A 19 -5.99 -1.41 -3.02
CA VAL A 19 -6.07 -0.22 -2.19
C VAL A 19 -4.92 -0.25 -1.20
N VAL A 20 -4.19 0.85 -1.14
CA VAL A 20 -3.23 1.12 -0.07
C VAL A 20 -3.92 1.97 0.97
N ILE A 21 -3.85 1.53 2.22
CA ILE A 21 -4.30 2.28 3.37
C ILE A 21 -3.09 3.01 3.95
N LEU A 22 -3.13 4.33 3.88
CA LEU A 22 -2.17 5.19 4.56
C LEU A 22 -2.74 5.62 5.91
N LYS A 23 -1.90 5.61 6.94
CA LYS A 23 -2.23 6.10 8.28
C LYS A 23 -1.40 7.34 8.60
N GLU A 24 -2.06 8.35 9.14
CA GLU A 24 -1.38 9.55 9.65
C GLU A 24 -0.53 9.21 10.89
N LYS A 25 0.72 9.71 10.98
CA LYS A 25 1.60 9.35 12.11
C LYS A 25 1.10 9.80 13.48
N HIS A 26 0.44 10.95 13.54
CA HIS A 26 0.05 11.60 14.80
C HIS A 26 -1.46 11.57 15.06
N SER A 27 -2.22 10.91 14.20
CA SER A 27 -3.69 10.89 14.26
C SER A 27 -4.22 9.54 13.81
N ASN A 28 -5.45 9.21 14.19
CA ASN A 28 -6.11 7.98 13.78
C ASN A 28 -6.85 8.12 12.43
N ARG A 29 -6.30 8.95 11.53
CA ARG A 29 -6.84 9.20 10.20
C ARG A 29 -6.23 8.25 9.19
N TYR A 30 -7.11 7.71 8.35
CA TYR A 30 -6.73 6.79 7.28
C TYR A 30 -7.10 7.41 5.94
N LEU A 31 -6.21 7.26 4.96
CA LEU A 31 -6.42 7.66 3.58
C LEU A 31 -6.29 6.42 2.69
N PRO A 32 -7.40 5.91 2.14
CA PRO A 32 -7.36 4.89 1.12
C PRO A 32 -6.97 5.52 -0.22
N ILE A 33 -6.02 4.89 -0.93
CA ILE A 33 -5.64 5.27 -2.29
C ILE A 33 -5.74 4.03 -3.18
N TRP A 34 -6.50 4.16 -4.27
CA TRP A 34 -6.53 3.14 -5.32
C TRP A 34 -5.30 3.29 -6.21
N ILE A 35 -4.62 2.17 -6.45
CA ILE A 35 -3.45 2.09 -7.31
C ILE A 35 -3.60 0.93 -8.29
N GLY A 36 -2.79 0.95 -9.34
CA GLY A 36 -2.74 -0.13 -10.30
C GLY A 36 -2.08 -1.41 -9.75
N PRO A 37 -2.19 -2.51 -10.49
CA PRO A 37 -1.60 -3.79 -10.12
C PRO A 37 -0.07 -3.74 -10.00
N ALA A 38 0.60 -3.09 -10.95
CA ALA A 38 2.06 -2.99 -10.97
C ALA A 38 2.60 -2.21 -9.76
N GLU A 39 1.97 -1.10 -9.39
CA GLU A 39 2.40 -0.30 -8.24
C GLU A 39 2.18 -1.06 -6.93
N ALA A 40 1.04 -1.75 -6.78
CA ALA A 40 0.76 -2.51 -5.57
C ALA A 40 1.75 -3.65 -5.37
N ASP A 41 2.09 -4.36 -6.43
CA ASP A 41 3.03 -5.47 -6.39
C ASP A 41 4.45 -4.96 -6.06
N ALA A 42 4.87 -3.82 -6.63
CA ALA A 42 6.15 -3.18 -6.31
C ALA A 42 6.24 -2.75 -4.83
N ILE A 43 5.17 -2.16 -4.28
CA ILE A 43 5.12 -1.79 -2.86
C ILE A 43 5.11 -3.04 -1.98
N ALA A 44 4.35 -4.08 -2.36
CA ALA A 44 4.29 -5.34 -1.62
C ALA A 44 5.66 -6.02 -1.53
N VAL A 45 6.41 -6.10 -2.64
CA VAL A 45 7.79 -6.61 -2.66
C VAL A 45 8.68 -5.82 -1.70
N LYS A 46 8.57 -4.48 -1.73
CA LYS A 46 9.37 -3.62 -0.85
C LYS A 46 9.01 -3.82 0.63
N LEU A 47 7.72 -3.97 0.96
CA LEU A 47 7.25 -4.21 2.33
C LEU A 47 7.64 -5.59 2.84
N GLN A 48 7.67 -6.60 1.97
CA GLN A 48 8.12 -7.95 2.31
C GLN A 48 9.65 -8.05 2.45
N ASN A 49 10.40 -6.95 2.23
CA ASN A 49 11.88 -6.92 2.22
C ASN A 49 12.50 -8.01 1.34
N VAL A 50 11.81 -8.41 0.27
CA VAL A 50 12.31 -9.42 -0.65
C VAL A 50 13.33 -8.75 -1.56
N GLU A 51 14.60 -9.14 -1.42
CA GLU A 51 15.64 -8.76 -2.37
C GLU A 51 15.42 -9.52 -3.68
N LEU A 52 14.88 -8.83 -4.68
CA LEU A 52 14.85 -9.35 -6.04
C LEU A 52 16.28 -9.38 -6.58
N ALA A 53 16.76 -10.58 -6.94
CA ALA A 53 17.98 -10.71 -7.74
C ALA A 53 17.74 -10.04 -9.10
N ARG A 54 18.58 -9.06 -9.45
CA ARG A 54 18.50 -8.31 -10.71
C ARG A 54 19.31 -9.01 -11.80
#